data_AF-A0A2V9YY29-F1
#
_entry.id   AF-A0A2V9YY29-F1
#
_cell.length_a   1.000
_cell.length_b   1.000
_cell.length_c   1.000
_cell.angle_alpha   90.00
_cell.angle_beta   90.00
_cell.angle_gamma   90.00
#
_symmetry.space_group_name_H-M   'P 1'
#
loop_
_entity.id
_entity.type
_entity.pdbx_description
1 polymer ?
#
loop_
_entity_poly.entity_id
_entity_poly.type
_entity_poly.pdbx_seq_one_letter_code
_entity_poly.pdbx_strand_id
1 'polypeptide(L)'
;MHASLPPTKLRGYCQLATAVTCTGQSYLGPVIVAAKDRPVRVLFKNLLPTGAGGNLFIPVDSTYMGADGPDNRATLHLHGGATPWISDGTPHQWTTPIGDVPMKGTSTQSVPDMYFDASGNIVPYCTASLNTNCYPNGTSTGTLPNGATNNAPAGEMTFYWTNQQGGRLMFYHDHAYGITRLNVYVGEAAGYLLYDPAEETALANAGAPGSVVPNDLAHLIPLVIQDKTFVPSPAQIGMTDPTWAAFGTTPGTANTGDLWFPHVYMPNQNPNDPLG
;
A
#
# COMPACT_ATOMS: atom_id res chain seq x y z
N MET A 1 -6.19 -16.93 -1.98
CA MET A 1 -5.15 -17.57 -2.82
C MET A 1 -5.60 -18.97 -3.22
N HIS A 2 -4.99 -19.54 -4.26
CA HIS A 2 -5.46 -20.77 -4.90
C HIS A 2 -5.42 -21.95 -3.93
N ALA A 3 -6.59 -22.55 -3.64
CA ALA A 3 -6.75 -23.55 -2.57
C ALA A 3 -5.97 -24.86 -2.80
N SER A 4 -5.59 -25.16 -4.05
CA SER A 4 -4.82 -26.35 -4.41
C SER A 4 -3.30 -26.13 -4.49
N LEU A 5 -2.81 -24.93 -4.17
CA LEU A 5 -1.39 -24.60 -4.17
C LEU A 5 -0.90 -24.38 -2.74
N PRO A 6 0.42 -24.49 -2.49
CA PRO A 6 1.01 -24.08 -1.21
C PRO A 6 0.70 -22.61 -0.88
N PRO A 7 0.85 -22.19 0.39
CA PRO A 7 0.71 -20.80 0.79
C PRO A 7 1.64 -19.90 -0.03
N THR A 8 1.08 -18.90 -0.70
CA THR A 8 1.87 -17.94 -1.49
C THR A 8 2.34 -16.78 -0.64
N LYS A 9 3.63 -16.44 -0.75
CA LYS A 9 4.18 -15.22 -0.16
C LYS A 9 3.63 -13.98 -0.86
N LEU A 10 3.26 -12.99 -0.08
CA LEU A 10 2.71 -11.71 -0.54
C LEU A 10 3.34 -10.57 0.27
N ARG A 11 3.31 -9.37 -0.30
CA ARG A 11 3.35 -8.14 0.50
C ARG A 11 1.91 -7.69 0.75
N GLY A 12 1.68 -6.91 1.80
CA GLY A 12 0.34 -6.43 2.09
C GLY A 12 0.32 -5.38 3.17
N TYR A 13 -0.67 -4.51 3.08
CA TYR A 13 -0.94 -3.53 4.11
C TYR A 13 -1.61 -4.17 5.32
N CYS A 14 -1.34 -3.64 6.50
CA CYS A 14 -2.05 -3.99 7.71
C CYS A 14 -2.27 -2.73 8.55
N GLN A 15 -3.35 -2.70 9.32
CA GLN A 15 -3.49 -1.72 10.39
C GLN A 15 -2.58 -2.15 11.54
N LEU A 16 -1.84 -1.24 12.16
CA LEU A 16 -0.98 -1.59 13.29
C LEU A 16 -1.74 -1.49 14.62
N ALA A 17 -1.60 -2.51 15.47
CA ALA A 17 -2.07 -2.55 16.86
C ALA A 17 -1.11 -1.85 17.82
N THR A 18 0.18 -1.90 17.48
CA THR A 18 1.30 -1.27 18.22
C THR A 18 2.20 -0.55 17.22
N ALA A 19 3.44 -0.18 17.60
CA ALA A 19 4.36 0.45 16.66
C ALA A 19 4.76 -0.43 15.46
N VAL A 20 4.72 -1.77 15.60
CA VAL A 20 5.25 -2.73 14.60
C VAL A 20 4.38 -3.98 14.40
N THR A 21 3.31 -4.17 15.19
CA THR A 21 2.48 -5.38 15.11
C THR A 21 1.19 -5.09 14.35
N CYS A 22 0.86 -5.93 13.35
CA CYS A 22 -0.38 -5.85 12.61
C CYS A 22 -1.61 -6.34 13.41
N THR A 23 -2.73 -5.62 13.30
CA THR A 23 -4.08 -6.01 13.72
C THR A 23 -4.72 -6.84 12.62
N GLY A 24 -4.36 -8.12 12.54
CA GLY A 24 -4.81 -8.98 11.45
C GLY A 24 -4.15 -8.61 10.12
N GLN A 25 -3.73 -9.62 9.37
CA GLN A 25 -3.17 -9.44 8.04
C GLN A 25 -4.04 -10.20 7.06
N SER A 26 -4.49 -9.48 6.04
CA SER A 26 -5.31 -10.02 4.96
C SER A 26 -4.67 -9.70 3.62
N TYR A 27 -4.96 -10.54 2.64
CA TYR A 27 -4.73 -10.16 1.25
C TYR A 27 -5.57 -8.90 0.94
N LEU A 28 -4.99 -7.97 0.18
CA LEU A 28 -5.53 -6.62 -0.08
C LEU A 28 -5.62 -5.70 1.15
N GLY A 29 -5.05 -6.09 2.29
CA GLY A 29 -5.06 -5.29 3.51
C GLY A 29 -6.46 -4.91 4.02
N PRO A 30 -6.55 -3.91 4.92
CA PRO A 30 -7.82 -3.42 5.43
C PRO A 30 -8.51 -2.49 4.43
N VAL A 31 -9.84 -2.49 4.42
CA VAL A 31 -10.61 -1.44 3.73
C VAL A 31 -10.75 -0.26 4.67
N ILE A 32 -10.38 0.93 4.21
CA ILE A 32 -10.62 2.18 4.96
C ILE A 32 -12.02 2.68 4.59
N VAL A 33 -12.88 2.85 5.58
CA VAL A 33 -14.20 3.48 5.41
C VAL A 33 -14.15 4.89 6.00
N ALA A 34 -14.36 5.90 5.16
CA ALA A 34 -14.24 7.31 5.53
C ALA A 34 -15.49 8.09 5.15
N ALA A 35 -15.81 9.11 5.95
CA ALA A 35 -16.91 10.03 5.67
C ALA A 35 -16.41 11.20 4.80
N LYS A 36 -17.24 11.65 3.88
CA LYS A 36 -17.06 12.93 3.17
C LYS A 36 -16.82 14.07 4.17
N ASP A 37 -15.92 14.98 3.78
CA ASP A 37 -15.51 16.16 4.55
C ASP A 37 -14.85 15.87 5.91
N ARG A 38 -14.55 14.59 6.20
CA ARG A 38 -13.75 14.18 7.35
C ARG A 38 -12.37 13.73 6.87
N PRO A 39 -11.31 14.52 7.09
CA PRO A 39 -9.98 14.15 6.61
C PRO A 39 -9.45 12.91 7.32
N VAL A 40 -8.70 12.09 6.56
CA VAL A 40 -7.96 10.94 7.06
C VAL A 40 -6.47 11.26 7.03
N ARG A 41 -5.79 11.00 8.14
CA ARG A 41 -4.33 11.08 8.25
C ARG A 41 -3.77 9.67 8.36
N VAL A 42 -2.81 9.35 7.51
CA VAL A 42 -2.17 8.02 7.48
C VAL A 42 -0.69 8.18 7.81
N LEU A 43 -0.24 7.40 8.79
CA LEU A 43 1.19 7.11 8.96
C LEU A 43 1.46 5.77 8.26
N PHE A 44 2.11 5.84 7.12
CA PHE A 44 2.60 4.67 6.40
C PHE A 44 3.96 4.26 6.97
N LYS A 45 4.14 2.98 7.30
CA LYS A 45 5.41 2.41 7.75
C LYS A 45 5.82 1.28 6.82
N ASN A 46 7.02 1.36 6.25
CA ASN A 46 7.62 0.24 5.54
C ASN A 46 8.31 -0.68 6.55
N LEU A 47 7.60 -1.74 6.95
CA LEU A 47 8.06 -2.75 7.92
C LEU A 47 8.53 -4.04 7.24
N LEU A 48 8.83 -3.99 5.93
CA LEU A 48 9.47 -5.11 5.25
C LEU A 48 10.87 -5.37 5.86
N PRO A 49 11.40 -6.61 5.79
CA PRO A 49 12.75 -6.89 6.24
C PRO A 49 13.78 -6.01 5.53
N THR A 50 14.90 -5.69 6.17
CA THR A 50 15.97 -4.90 5.55
C THR A 50 16.83 -5.72 4.58
N GLY A 51 17.53 -5.03 3.67
CA GLY A 51 18.42 -5.63 2.68
C GLY A 51 17.70 -6.65 1.77
N ALA A 52 18.42 -7.71 1.39
CA ALA A 52 17.91 -8.71 0.46
C ALA A 52 16.63 -9.43 0.93
N GLY A 53 16.36 -9.45 2.23
CA GLY A 53 15.14 -10.06 2.78
C GLY A 53 13.85 -9.29 2.43
N GLY A 54 13.97 -7.99 2.15
CA GLY A 54 12.86 -7.13 1.74
C GLY A 54 12.73 -6.93 0.25
N ASN A 55 13.70 -7.37 -0.56
CA ASN A 55 13.63 -7.25 -2.01
C ASN A 55 12.40 -7.96 -2.59
N LEU A 56 12.01 -7.54 -3.79
CA LEU A 56 10.94 -8.20 -4.53
C LEU A 56 11.36 -9.65 -4.83
N PHE A 57 10.42 -10.58 -4.60
CA PHE A 57 10.60 -12.01 -4.89
C PHE A 57 10.08 -12.38 -6.29
N ILE A 58 9.84 -11.37 -7.12
CA ILE A 58 9.51 -11.47 -8.54
C ILE A 58 10.50 -10.61 -9.35
N PRO A 59 10.72 -10.90 -10.64
CA PRO A 59 11.75 -10.24 -11.43
C PRO A 59 11.57 -8.71 -11.50
N VAL A 60 12.67 -7.99 -11.24
CA VAL A 60 12.78 -6.55 -11.48
C VAL A 60 13.70 -6.33 -12.68
N ASP A 61 13.14 -5.83 -13.78
CA ASP A 61 13.94 -5.45 -14.94
C ASP A 61 14.46 -4.03 -14.75
N SER A 62 15.75 -3.92 -14.41
CA SER A 62 16.46 -2.67 -14.15
C SER A 62 16.73 -1.83 -15.39
N THR A 63 16.44 -2.34 -16.60
CA THR A 63 16.51 -1.54 -17.84
C THR A 63 15.31 -0.60 -17.98
N TYR A 64 14.21 -0.87 -17.27
CA TYR A 64 13.09 0.07 -17.18
C TYR A 64 13.49 1.29 -16.35
N MET A 65 13.11 2.46 -16.85
CA MET A 65 13.36 3.72 -16.17
C MET A 65 12.83 3.70 -14.74
N GLY A 66 13.74 3.94 -13.78
CA GLY A 66 13.43 3.98 -12.36
C GLY A 66 13.41 2.64 -11.65
N ALA A 67 13.54 1.51 -12.35
CA ALA A 67 13.59 0.18 -11.75
C ALA A 67 15.01 -0.20 -11.24
N ASP A 68 16.00 0.64 -11.49
CA ASP A 68 17.39 0.53 -11.00
C ASP A 68 17.61 1.05 -9.56
N GLY A 69 16.55 1.57 -8.93
CA GLY A 69 16.54 1.96 -7.51
C GLY A 69 16.30 0.78 -6.54
N PRO A 70 16.19 1.03 -5.21
CA PRO A 70 16.05 -0.02 -4.20
C PRO A 70 14.71 -0.77 -4.30
N ASP A 71 14.71 -2.09 -4.51
CA ASP A 71 13.51 -2.94 -4.64
C ASP A 71 12.55 -2.85 -3.44
N ASN A 72 13.11 -2.58 -2.26
CA ASN A 72 12.38 -2.52 -1.00
C ASN A 72 11.76 -1.14 -0.73
N ARG A 73 11.34 -0.43 -1.78
CA ARG A 73 10.66 0.86 -1.67
C ARG A 73 9.17 0.71 -1.86
N ALA A 74 8.41 1.47 -1.08
CA ALA A 74 6.96 1.51 -1.17
C ALA A 74 6.40 2.90 -0.85
N THR A 75 5.19 3.14 -1.32
CA THR A 75 4.38 4.33 -1.05
C THR A 75 2.89 4.03 -1.07
N LEU A 76 2.08 5.07 -0.85
CA LEU A 76 0.63 5.02 -1.00
C LEU A 76 0.21 6.09 -2.00
N HIS A 77 -0.56 5.70 -3.01
CA HIS A 77 -1.37 6.60 -3.83
C HIS A 77 -2.84 6.28 -3.59
N LEU A 78 -3.65 7.30 -3.25
CA LEU A 78 -5.11 7.16 -3.14
C LEU A 78 -5.75 7.43 -4.50
N HIS A 79 -5.96 6.37 -5.26
CA HIS A 79 -6.50 6.48 -6.60
C HIS A 79 -7.96 6.94 -6.56
N GLY A 80 -8.23 8.06 -7.25
CA GLY A 80 -9.53 8.72 -7.27
C GLY A 80 -9.76 9.71 -6.12
N GLY A 81 -8.78 9.90 -5.24
CA GLY A 81 -8.84 10.88 -4.14
C GLY A 81 -8.44 12.29 -4.56
N ALA A 82 -9.13 13.29 -4.00
CA ALA A 82 -8.79 14.71 -4.08
C ALA A 82 -7.74 15.03 -3.02
N THR A 83 -6.50 14.71 -3.35
CA THR A 83 -5.34 14.75 -2.44
C THR A 83 -4.45 15.96 -2.77
N PRO A 84 -3.90 16.65 -1.75
CA PRO A 84 -2.81 17.58 -1.97
C PRO A 84 -1.58 16.83 -2.51
N TRP A 85 -0.77 17.50 -3.35
CA TRP A 85 0.37 16.86 -4.03
C TRP A 85 1.37 16.16 -3.10
N ILE A 86 1.59 16.71 -1.89
CA ILE A 86 2.47 16.11 -0.86
C ILE A 86 1.92 14.80 -0.27
N SER A 87 0.66 14.47 -0.52
CA SER A 87 -0.04 13.30 -0.01
C SER A 87 -0.68 12.48 -1.12
N ASP A 88 -0.27 12.72 -2.36
CA ASP A 88 -0.77 12.01 -3.53
C ASP A 88 -0.01 10.70 -3.77
N GLY A 89 1.23 10.57 -3.28
CA GLY A 89 2.03 9.38 -3.57
C GLY A 89 2.66 9.42 -4.96
N THR A 90 3.20 10.58 -5.35
CA THR A 90 3.90 10.72 -6.64
C THR A 90 4.99 9.66 -6.79
N PRO A 91 5.40 9.27 -8.01
CA PRO A 91 6.33 8.15 -8.18
C PRO A 91 7.66 8.26 -7.43
N HIS A 92 8.15 9.49 -7.17
CA HIS A 92 9.37 9.75 -6.41
C HIS A 92 9.14 10.01 -4.91
N GLN A 93 7.92 9.84 -4.42
CA GLN A 93 7.56 9.89 -3.00
C GLN A 93 7.45 8.45 -2.50
N TRP A 94 8.53 7.89 -1.99
CA TRP A 94 8.58 6.54 -1.42
C TRP A 94 9.56 6.47 -0.25
N THR A 95 9.50 5.39 0.51
CA THR A 95 10.40 5.09 1.62
C THR A 95 10.86 3.62 1.59
N THR A 96 12.08 3.35 2.04
CA THR A 96 12.59 2.00 2.31
C THR A 96 12.58 1.75 3.83
N PRO A 97 12.65 0.50 4.33
CA PRO A 97 12.71 0.26 5.77
C PRO A 97 13.86 0.98 6.46
N ILE A 98 13.71 1.19 7.77
CA ILE A 98 14.77 1.79 8.58
C ILE A 98 16.07 0.97 8.46
N GLY A 99 17.14 1.61 7.99
CA GLY A 99 18.44 1.00 7.78
C GLY A 99 18.79 0.69 6.32
N ASP A 100 17.81 0.70 5.41
CA ASP A 100 18.07 0.56 3.97
C ASP A 100 18.48 1.92 3.34
N VAL A 101 19.26 1.87 2.27
CA VAL A 101 19.73 3.05 1.54
C VAL A 101 19.41 2.94 0.03
N PRO A 102 18.98 4.04 -0.61
CA PRO A 102 18.50 5.29 -0.02
C PRO A 102 17.23 5.10 0.82
N MET A 103 17.08 5.92 1.88
CA MET A 103 15.96 5.80 2.84
C MET A 103 14.63 6.31 2.28
N LYS A 104 14.66 7.26 1.34
CA LYS A 104 13.45 7.86 0.76
C LYS A 104 13.71 8.46 -0.62
N GLY A 105 12.64 8.60 -1.39
CA GLY A 105 12.64 9.28 -2.69
C GLY A 105 12.75 10.80 -2.58
N THR A 106 13.09 11.44 -3.70
CA THR A 106 13.37 12.89 -3.79
C THR A 106 12.12 13.76 -3.59
N SER A 107 10.93 13.23 -3.84
CA SER A 107 9.66 13.94 -3.65
C SER A 107 9.03 13.65 -2.29
N THR A 108 9.66 12.85 -1.43
CA THR A 108 9.12 12.53 -0.11
C THR A 108 9.17 13.74 0.81
N GLN A 109 7.99 14.31 1.06
CA GLN A 109 7.74 15.41 1.99
C GLN A 109 6.83 14.93 3.11
N SER A 110 7.03 15.46 4.32
CA SER A 110 6.12 15.17 5.42
C SER A 110 4.94 16.14 5.41
N VAL A 111 3.76 15.65 5.77
CA VAL A 111 2.57 16.47 5.99
C VAL A 111 2.88 17.54 7.06
N PRO A 112 2.76 18.85 6.73
CA PRO A 112 3.23 19.93 7.61
C PRO A 112 2.60 19.94 9.00
N ASP A 113 1.36 19.46 9.12
CA ASP A 113 0.58 19.45 10.35
C ASP A 113 0.52 18.08 11.02
N MET A 114 1.38 17.11 10.66
CA MET A 114 1.53 15.84 11.38
C MET A 114 2.87 15.82 12.13
N TYR A 115 2.80 15.84 13.46
CA TYR A 115 3.98 15.97 14.32
C TYR A 115 4.34 14.66 15.02
N PHE A 116 5.63 14.55 15.34
CA PHE A 116 6.23 13.47 16.10
C PHE A 116 6.97 14.05 17.29
N ASP A 117 6.92 13.37 18.44
CA ASP A 117 7.69 13.74 19.62
C ASP A 117 9.18 13.41 19.43
N ALA A 118 10.01 13.77 20.42
CA ALA A 118 11.45 13.49 20.37
C ALA A 118 11.81 11.99 20.31
N SER A 119 10.85 11.10 20.60
CA SER A 119 11.00 9.65 20.51
C SER A 119 10.46 9.07 19.18
N GLY A 120 9.94 9.91 18.29
CA GLY A 120 9.36 9.50 17.01
C GLY A 120 7.91 8.99 17.10
N ASN A 121 7.22 9.18 18.22
CA ASN A 121 5.80 8.82 18.33
C ASN A 121 4.93 9.94 17.76
N ILE A 122 3.81 9.59 17.11
CA ILE A 122 2.83 10.58 16.65
C ILE A 122 2.35 11.43 17.83
N VAL A 123 2.43 12.75 17.68
CA VAL A 123 1.73 13.71 18.53
C VAL A 123 0.29 13.81 18.00
N PRO A 124 -0.72 13.43 18.78
CA PRO A 124 -2.11 13.39 18.32
C PRO A 124 -2.77 14.78 18.36
N TYR A 125 -3.86 14.97 17.60
CA TYR A 125 -4.70 16.18 17.74
C TYR A 125 -5.41 16.18 19.09
N CYS A 126 -5.62 17.38 19.64
CA CYS A 126 -6.46 17.51 20.81
C CYS A 126 -7.91 17.17 20.47
N THR A 127 -8.51 16.29 21.29
CA THR A 127 -9.91 15.90 21.21
C THR A 127 -10.56 16.07 22.59
N ALA A 128 -11.87 15.88 22.69
CA ALA A 128 -12.56 15.89 23.98
C ALA A 128 -11.99 14.87 24.98
N SER A 129 -11.40 13.78 24.48
CA SER A 129 -10.83 12.69 25.27
C SER A 129 -9.31 12.77 25.42
N LEU A 130 -8.64 13.69 24.73
CA LEU A 130 -7.19 13.82 24.70
C LEU A 130 -6.80 15.29 24.70
N ASN A 131 -6.43 15.80 25.87
CA ASN A 131 -6.13 17.22 26.10
C ASN A 131 -4.68 17.47 26.56
N THR A 132 -3.88 16.42 26.76
CA THR A 132 -2.47 16.50 27.14
C THR A 132 -1.58 15.95 26.02
N ASN A 133 -0.41 16.57 25.82
CA ASN A 133 0.58 16.18 24.80
C ASN A 133 -0.02 16.05 23.38
N CYS A 134 -0.97 16.92 23.07
CA CYS A 134 -1.66 16.99 21.80
C CYS A 134 -1.53 18.40 21.21
N TYR A 135 -1.77 18.56 19.93
CA TYR A 135 -1.81 19.89 19.30
C TYR A 135 -3.26 20.32 19.01
N PRO A 136 -3.68 21.52 19.46
CA PRO A 136 -5.03 22.03 19.20
C PRO A 136 -5.26 22.32 17.72
N ASN A 137 -6.53 22.30 17.31
CA ASN A 137 -6.92 22.70 15.96
C ASN A 137 -6.73 24.22 15.78
N GLY A 138 -6.02 24.63 14.72
CA GLY A 138 -5.87 26.03 14.34
C GLY A 138 -4.79 26.84 15.09
N THR A 139 -3.98 26.22 15.96
CA THR A 139 -2.89 26.90 16.68
C THR A 139 -1.54 26.81 15.98
N SER A 140 -0.70 27.84 16.14
CA SER A 140 0.71 27.83 15.77
C SER A 140 1.52 26.89 16.67
N THR A 141 2.73 26.50 16.23
CA THR A 141 3.64 25.49 16.82
C THR A 141 3.98 25.64 18.31
N GLY A 142 3.57 26.71 18.99
CA GLY A 142 3.87 27.00 20.39
C GLY A 142 3.22 26.08 21.44
N THR A 143 2.34 25.17 21.03
CA THR A 143 1.70 24.17 21.92
C THR A 143 2.25 22.76 21.74
N LEU A 144 3.23 22.57 20.86
CA LEU A 144 3.81 21.25 20.60
C LEU A 144 4.73 20.82 21.76
N PRO A 145 4.84 19.50 22.04
CA PRO A 145 5.84 18.97 22.95
C PRO A 145 7.24 19.47 22.60
N ASN A 146 8.09 19.69 23.61
CA ASN A 146 9.46 20.11 23.39
C ASN A 146 10.20 19.09 22.49
N GLY A 147 10.89 19.58 21.45
CA GLY A 147 11.58 18.74 20.47
C GLY A 147 10.67 18.08 19.43
N ALA A 148 9.39 18.45 19.38
CA ALA A 148 8.50 17.95 18.32
C ALA A 148 8.96 18.41 16.93
N THR A 149 8.77 17.53 15.95
CA THR A 149 9.12 17.77 14.56
C THR A 149 8.03 17.21 13.65
N ASN A 150 7.83 17.80 12.48
CA ASN A 150 6.96 17.21 11.46
C ASN A 150 7.74 16.34 10.46
N ASN A 151 9.05 16.15 10.66
CA ASN A 151 9.80 15.18 9.87
C ASN A 151 9.43 13.76 10.30
N ALA A 152 8.80 13.01 9.40
CA ALA A 152 8.52 11.60 9.63
C ALA A 152 9.83 10.81 9.92
N PRO A 153 9.80 9.87 10.88
CA PRO A 153 10.93 8.96 11.12
C PRO A 153 11.35 8.19 9.85
N ALA A 154 12.58 7.68 9.84
CA ALA A 154 13.06 6.84 8.73
C ALA A 154 12.18 5.59 8.58
N GLY A 155 11.88 5.21 7.33
CA GLY A 155 10.93 4.14 7.04
C GLY A 155 9.46 4.52 7.15
N GLU A 156 9.16 5.78 7.47
CA GLU A 156 7.79 6.26 7.63
C GLU A 156 7.47 7.40 6.64
N MET A 157 6.19 7.52 6.29
CA MET A 157 5.64 8.62 5.49
C MET A 157 4.28 9.04 6.03
N THR A 158 3.99 10.33 5.94
CA THR A 158 2.70 10.90 6.35
C THR A 158 1.87 11.28 5.14
N PHE A 159 0.57 10.99 5.20
CA PHE A 159 -0.40 11.34 4.16
C PHE A 159 -1.62 12.03 4.78
N TYR A 160 -2.13 13.04 4.09
CA TYR A 160 -3.35 13.77 4.42
C TYR A 160 -4.33 13.68 3.26
N TRP A 161 -5.42 12.92 3.47
CA TRP A 161 -6.49 12.76 2.51
C TRP A 161 -7.69 13.59 2.96
N THR A 162 -8.02 14.62 2.18
CA THR A 162 -9.02 15.64 2.57
C THR A 162 -10.44 15.07 2.66
N ASN A 163 -10.76 14.10 1.80
CA ASN A 163 -12.11 13.58 1.58
C ASN A 163 -13.14 14.63 1.14
N GLN A 164 -12.68 15.76 0.57
CA GLN A 164 -13.53 16.86 0.10
C GLN A 164 -14.01 16.62 -1.35
N GLN A 165 -14.70 15.51 -1.56
CA GLN A 165 -15.24 15.11 -2.86
C GLN A 165 -16.50 14.25 -2.70
N GLY A 166 -17.21 13.98 -3.79
CA GLY A 166 -18.38 13.09 -3.77
C GLY A 166 -18.02 11.65 -3.38
N GLY A 167 -18.92 10.99 -2.65
CA GLY A 167 -18.80 9.60 -2.24
C GLY A 167 -18.54 8.66 -3.42
N ARG A 168 -17.67 7.67 -3.22
CA ARG A 168 -17.29 6.64 -4.21
C ARG A 168 -16.41 5.57 -3.59
N LEU A 169 -16.36 4.42 -4.26
CA LEU A 169 -15.29 3.45 -4.06
C LEU A 169 -14.00 3.95 -4.71
N MET A 170 -12.94 3.99 -3.91
CA MET A 170 -11.56 4.27 -4.27
C MET A 170 -10.70 3.09 -3.85
N PHE A 171 -9.40 3.18 -4.11
CA PHE A 171 -8.44 2.23 -3.58
C PHE A 171 -7.11 2.94 -3.36
N TYR A 172 -6.34 2.46 -2.40
CA TYR A 172 -4.98 2.90 -2.19
C TYR A 172 -4.01 1.78 -2.53
N HIS A 173 -2.92 2.13 -3.19
CA HIS A 173 -1.96 1.16 -3.69
C HIS A 173 -0.56 1.74 -3.77
N ASP A 174 0.44 0.88 -3.96
CA ASP A 174 1.81 1.34 -4.18
C ASP A 174 1.94 2.10 -5.49
N HIS A 175 2.80 3.09 -5.51
CA HIS A 175 3.03 3.94 -6.68
C HIS A 175 4.51 4.24 -6.90
N ALA A 176 5.41 3.40 -6.37
CA ALA A 176 6.84 3.67 -6.42
C ALA A 176 7.39 3.59 -7.86
N TYR A 177 8.18 4.60 -8.24
CA TYR A 177 8.70 4.77 -9.60
C TYR A 177 9.37 3.50 -10.14
N GLY A 178 9.03 3.09 -11.37
CA GLY A 178 9.62 1.94 -12.06
C GLY A 178 9.15 0.55 -11.60
N ILE A 179 8.56 0.41 -10.40
CA ILE A 179 8.17 -0.90 -9.82
C ILE A 179 6.72 -1.00 -9.34
N THR A 180 5.89 0.02 -9.55
CA THR A 180 4.45 0.01 -9.21
C THR A 180 3.75 -1.28 -9.62
N ARG A 181 3.97 -1.73 -10.87
CA ARG A 181 3.38 -2.99 -11.38
C ARG A 181 3.72 -4.20 -10.52
N LEU A 182 4.93 -4.24 -9.95
CA LEU A 182 5.44 -5.37 -9.17
C LEU A 182 4.88 -5.31 -7.75
N ASN A 183 4.98 -4.16 -7.08
CA ASN A 183 4.47 -3.96 -5.71
C ASN A 183 2.95 -4.22 -5.63
N VAL A 184 2.18 -3.67 -6.57
CA VAL A 184 0.73 -3.93 -6.67
C VAL A 184 0.46 -5.41 -6.97
N TYR A 185 1.25 -6.03 -7.85
CA TYR A 185 1.07 -7.44 -8.19
C TYR A 185 1.35 -8.38 -7.01
N VAL A 186 2.31 -8.05 -6.13
CA VAL A 186 2.61 -8.85 -4.93
C VAL A 186 1.69 -8.55 -3.74
N GLY A 187 0.76 -7.60 -3.86
CA GLY A 187 -0.36 -7.42 -2.91
C GLY A 187 -0.52 -6.04 -2.28
N GLU A 188 0.27 -5.03 -2.69
CA GLU A 188 0.18 -3.66 -2.15
C GLU A 188 -0.94 -2.85 -2.81
N ALA A 189 -2.19 -3.28 -2.61
CA ALA A 189 -3.41 -2.57 -2.99
C ALA A 189 -4.55 -2.89 -2.02
N ALA A 190 -5.40 -1.92 -1.72
CA ALA A 190 -6.47 -2.06 -0.73
C ALA A 190 -7.63 -1.08 -0.99
N GLY A 191 -8.83 -1.45 -0.53
CA GLY A 191 -10.03 -0.64 -0.75
C GLY A 191 -10.09 0.62 0.11
N TYR A 192 -10.68 1.67 -0.43
CA TYR A 192 -11.05 2.88 0.31
C TYR A 192 -12.47 3.29 -0.06
N LEU A 193 -13.42 3.18 0.87
CA LEU A 193 -14.80 3.62 0.65
C LEU A 193 -14.98 5.01 1.25
N LEU A 194 -15.23 5.99 0.40
CA LEU A 194 -15.70 7.32 0.82
C LEU A 194 -17.22 7.35 0.75
N TYR A 195 -17.91 7.41 1.89
CA TYR A 195 -19.36 7.55 1.91
C TYR A 195 -19.77 9.02 2.08
N ASP A 196 -20.80 9.44 1.36
CA ASP A 196 -21.44 10.75 1.51
C ASP A 196 -22.71 10.59 2.37
N PRO A 197 -22.83 11.25 3.54
CA PRO A 197 -24.03 11.17 4.37
C PRO A 197 -25.34 11.51 3.65
N ALA A 198 -25.28 12.38 2.63
CA ALA A 198 -26.45 12.71 1.81
C ALA A 198 -26.84 11.54 0.90
N GLU A 199 -25.87 10.82 0.33
CA GLU A 199 -26.09 9.61 -0.47
C GLU A 199 -26.65 8.48 0.40
N GLU A 200 -26.06 8.26 1.58
CA GLU A 200 -26.57 7.28 2.56
C GLU A 200 -28.04 7.56 2.93
N THR A 201 -28.39 8.83 3.15
CA THR A 201 -29.78 9.23 3.43
C THR A 201 -30.71 8.95 2.25
N ALA A 202 -30.27 9.25 1.02
CA ALA A 202 -31.04 9.00 -0.18
C ALA A 202 -31.27 7.50 -0.44
N LEU A 203 -30.22 6.68 -0.26
CA LEU A 203 -30.29 5.23 -0.37
C LEU A 203 -31.23 4.63 0.69
N ALA A 204 -31.13 5.08 1.94
CA ALA A 204 -32.02 4.66 3.01
C ALA A 204 -33.50 5.01 2.71
N ASN A 205 -33.77 6.24 2.24
CA ASN A 205 -35.12 6.65 1.85
C ASN A 205 -35.67 5.86 0.66
N ALA A 206 -34.80 5.38 -0.23
CA ALA A 206 -35.17 4.52 -1.35
C ALA A 206 -35.32 3.03 -0.94
N GLY A 207 -35.04 2.68 0.31
CA GLY A 207 -35.04 1.28 0.78
C GLY A 207 -33.95 0.42 0.16
N ALA A 208 -32.85 1.04 -0.31
CA ALA A 208 -31.72 0.30 -0.84
C ALA A 208 -30.98 -0.45 0.30
N PRO A 209 -30.65 -1.75 0.10
CA PRO A 209 -29.86 -2.49 1.07
C PRO A 209 -28.40 -2.02 1.03
N GLY A 210 -27.71 -2.09 2.17
CA GLY A 210 -26.32 -1.68 2.28
C GLY A 210 -26.17 -0.22 2.67
N SER A 211 -25.58 0.01 3.82
CA SER A 211 -25.32 1.36 4.32
C SER A 211 -24.22 1.34 5.37
N VAL A 212 -23.31 2.31 5.30
CA VAL A 212 -22.29 2.50 6.35
C VAL A 212 -22.96 2.95 7.66
N VAL A 213 -24.06 3.70 7.57
CA VAL A 213 -24.84 4.21 8.72
C VAL A 213 -26.31 3.84 8.51
N PRO A 214 -26.77 2.67 9.00
CA PRO A 214 -26.56 2.24 10.38
C PRO A 214 -25.70 0.98 10.57
N ASN A 215 -24.64 0.79 9.77
CA ASN A 215 -23.75 -0.39 9.79
C ASN A 215 -24.39 -1.66 9.19
N ASP A 216 -25.15 -1.51 8.11
CA ASP A 216 -25.57 -2.61 7.24
C ASP A 216 -24.45 -2.97 6.24
N LEU A 217 -23.31 -3.42 6.76
CA LEU A 217 -22.14 -3.77 5.94
C LEU A 217 -22.30 -5.12 5.22
N ALA A 218 -23.26 -5.95 5.63
CA ALA A 218 -23.52 -7.25 5.02
C ALA A 218 -23.92 -7.13 3.54
N HIS A 219 -24.53 -6.01 3.17
CA HIS A 219 -24.93 -5.70 1.79
C HIS A 219 -23.96 -4.74 1.09
N LEU A 220 -22.90 -4.28 1.76
CA LEU A 220 -21.82 -3.47 1.17
C LEU A 220 -20.60 -4.36 0.90
N ILE A 221 -20.61 -5.03 -0.25
CA ILE A 221 -19.58 -6.00 -0.63
C ILE A 221 -18.55 -5.35 -1.56
N PRO A 222 -17.31 -5.06 -1.09
CA PRO A 222 -16.25 -4.61 -1.98
C PRO A 222 -15.80 -5.78 -2.87
N LEU A 223 -15.91 -5.61 -4.19
CA LEU A 223 -15.38 -6.57 -5.15
C LEU A 223 -14.08 -6.03 -5.76
N VAL A 224 -12.97 -6.66 -5.39
CA VAL A 224 -11.65 -6.39 -5.99
C VAL A 224 -11.30 -7.56 -6.90
N ILE A 225 -11.06 -7.28 -8.17
CA ILE A 225 -10.73 -8.28 -9.17
C ILE A 225 -9.26 -8.12 -9.55
N GLN A 226 -8.50 -9.19 -9.43
CA GLN A 226 -7.11 -9.27 -9.88
C GLN A 226 -6.89 -10.61 -10.55
N ASP A 227 -6.23 -10.59 -11.70
CA ASP A 227 -5.63 -11.77 -12.26
C ASP A 227 -4.27 -12.03 -11.61
N LYS A 228 -3.95 -13.30 -11.42
CA LYS A 228 -2.67 -13.78 -10.91
C LYS A 228 -2.31 -15.05 -11.66
N THR A 229 -1.04 -15.18 -11.98
CA THR A 229 -0.45 -16.42 -12.47
C THR A 229 0.47 -16.98 -11.41
N PHE A 230 0.48 -18.31 -11.26
CA PHE A 230 1.25 -19.01 -10.25
C PHE A 230 2.31 -19.87 -10.88
N VAL A 231 3.48 -19.94 -10.25
CA VAL A 231 4.55 -20.85 -10.63
C VAL A 231 4.03 -22.28 -10.48
N PRO A 232 4.05 -23.11 -11.56
CA PRO A 232 3.58 -24.48 -11.51
C PRO A 232 4.63 -25.41 -10.87
N SER A 233 4.55 -26.72 -11.13
CA SER A 233 5.59 -27.65 -10.70
C SER A 233 6.97 -27.28 -11.28
N PRO A 234 8.10 -27.58 -10.59
CA PRO A 234 9.44 -27.33 -11.10
C PRO A 234 9.69 -27.94 -12.50
N ALA A 235 9.13 -29.12 -12.76
CA ALA A 235 9.23 -29.77 -14.07
C ALA A 235 8.51 -28.97 -15.17
N GLN A 236 7.31 -28.44 -14.88
CA GLN A 236 6.54 -27.67 -15.84
C GLN A 236 7.16 -26.29 -16.09
N ILE A 237 7.53 -25.55 -15.03
CA ILE A 237 8.14 -24.23 -15.20
C ILE A 237 9.48 -24.33 -15.94
N GLY A 238 10.27 -25.39 -15.70
CA GLY A 238 11.51 -25.63 -16.45
C GLY A 238 11.30 -25.84 -17.96
N MET A 239 10.11 -26.24 -18.40
CA MET A 239 9.76 -26.36 -19.83
C MET A 239 9.14 -25.08 -20.40
N THR A 240 8.31 -24.38 -19.62
CA THR A 240 7.55 -23.22 -20.10
C THR A 240 8.27 -21.88 -19.92
N ASP A 241 9.15 -21.78 -18.93
CA ASP A 241 9.98 -20.62 -18.61
C ASP A 241 11.25 -21.07 -17.85
N PRO A 242 12.25 -21.64 -18.56
CA PRO A 242 13.51 -22.07 -17.94
C PRO A 242 14.29 -20.91 -17.28
N THR A 243 14.03 -19.66 -17.69
CA THR A 243 14.68 -18.47 -17.12
C THR A 243 14.17 -18.14 -15.71
N TRP A 244 13.00 -18.64 -15.33
CA TRP A 244 12.44 -18.46 -13.99
C TRP A 244 13.33 -19.03 -12.86
N ALA A 245 14.25 -19.96 -13.17
CA ALA A 245 15.13 -20.60 -12.19
C ALA A 245 15.99 -19.61 -11.37
N ALA A 246 16.17 -18.36 -11.82
CA ALA A 246 16.89 -17.33 -11.09
C ALA A 246 16.03 -16.59 -10.03
N PHE A 247 14.71 -16.76 -10.05
CA PHE A 247 13.75 -15.96 -9.29
C PHE A 247 12.95 -16.79 -8.30
N GLY A 248 12.06 -16.13 -7.55
CA GLY A 248 11.15 -16.75 -6.59
C GLY A 248 11.36 -16.28 -5.16
N THR A 249 10.52 -16.79 -4.26
CA THR A 249 10.57 -16.47 -2.83
C THR A 249 11.82 -17.00 -2.14
N THR A 250 12.44 -18.02 -2.72
CA THR A 250 13.81 -18.45 -2.44
C THR A 250 14.64 -18.17 -3.69
N PRO A 251 15.55 -17.18 -3.66
CA PRO A 251 16.36 -16.84 -4.83
C PRO A 251 17.07 -18.07 -5.41
N GLY A 252 16.95 -18.27 -6.73
CA GLY A 252 17.51 -19.44 -7.40
C GLY A 252 16.65 -20.71 -7.34
N THR A 253 15.38 -20.63 -6.88
CA THR A 253 14.49 -21.80 -6.78
C THR A 253 13.05 -21.45 -7.17
N ALA A 254 12.54 -22.15 -8.19
CA ALA A 254 11.16 -22.03 -8.63
C ALA A 254 10.21 -22.79 -7.69
N ASN A 255 9.63 -22.11 -6.70
CA ASN A 255 8.69 -22.72 -5.76
C ASN A 255 7.27 -22.74 -6.34
N THR A 256 6.63 -23.91 -6.35
CA THR A 256 5.23 -24.04 -6.77
C THR A 256 4.31 -23.20 -5.89
N GLY A 257 3.42 -22.43 -6.52
CA GLY A 257 2.50 -21.53 -5.82
C GLY A 257 3.05 -20.13 -5.57
N ASP A 258 4.32 -19.86 -5.87
CA ASP A 258 4.83 -18.48 -5.95
C ASP A 258 4.06 -17.70 -7.03
N LEU A 259 4.06 -16.37 -6.89
CA LEU A 259 3.57 -15.50 -7.96
C LEU A 259 4.53 -15.55 -9.15
N TRP A 260 4.02 -15.89 -10.32
CA TRP A 260 4.76 -15.78 -11.57
C TRP A 260 4.48 -14.42 -12.20
N PHE A 261 5.50 -13.78 -12.77
CA PHE A 261 5.38 -12.51 -13.46
C PHE A 261 6.20 -12.54 -14.77
N PRO A 262 5.64 -12.09 -15.91
CA PRO A 262 6.38 -12.02 -17.17
C PRO A 262 7.59 -11.10 -17.04
N HIS A 263 8.77 -11.57 -17.45
CA HIS A 263 10.02 -10.81 -17.28
C HIS A 263 10.98 -10.96 -18.46
N VAL A 264 10.99 -12.12 -19.10
CA VAL A 264 11.62 -12.35 -20.40
C VAL A 264 10.52 -12.85 -21.33
N TYR A 265 10.37 -12.21 -22.50
CA TYR A 265 9.55 -12.76 -23.56
C TYR A 265 10.27 -13.97 -24.15
N MET A 266 9.86 -15.17 -23.73
CA MET A 266 10.25 -16.42 -24.36
C MET A 266 9.34 -16.65 -25.58
N PRO A 267 9.87 -16.71 -26.81
CA PRO A 267 9.00 -16.78 -28.00
C PRO A 267 8.17 -18.07 -28.10
N ASN A 268 8.49 -19.11 -27.30
CA ASN A 268 7.70 -20.31 -27.00
C ASN A 268 6.23 -20.02 -26.67
N GLN A 269 5.92 -18.83 -26.11
CA GLN A 269 4.55 -18.45 -25.76
C GLN A 269 3.75 -17.86 -26.92
N ASN A 270 4.32 -17.76 -28.13
CA ASN A 270 3.56 -17.54 -29.35
C ASN A 270 3.22 -18.90 -29.98
N PRO A 271 1.97 -19.40 -29.88
CA PRO A 271 1.58 -20.67 -30.51
C PRO A 271 1.70 -20.65 -32.05
N ASN A 272 2.00 -19.50 -32.65
CA ASN A 272 2.23 -19.33 -34.09
C ASN A 272 3.69 -19.00 -34.48
N ASP A 273 4.65 -19.00 -33.54
CA ASP A 273 6.06 -18.80 -33.87
C ASP A 273 6.81 -20.14 -33.96
N PRO A 274 7.22 -20.59 -35.17
CA PRO A 274 7.92 -21.85 -35.34
C PRO A 274 9.38 -21.83 -34.86
N LEU A 275 9.91 -20.68 -34.43
CA LEU A 275 11.31 -20.56 -33.96
C LEU A 275 11.45 -20.56 -32.43
N GLY A 276 10.35 -20.35 -31.71
CA GLY A 276 10.30 -20.40 -30.25
C GLY A 276 11.13 -19.36 -29.54
#